data_AF-A0A329RYQ3-F1
#
_entry.id   AF-A0A329RYQ3-F1
#
_cell.length_a   1.000
_cell.length_b   1.000
_cell.length_c   1.000
_cell.angle_alpha   90.00
_cell.angle_beta   90.00
_cell.angle_gamma   90.00
#
_symmetry.space_group_name_H-M   'P 1'
#
loop_
_entity.id
_entity.type
_entity.pdbx_description
1 polymer ?
#
loop_
_entity_poly.entity_id
_entity_poly.type
_entity_poly.pdbx_seq_one_letter_code
_entity_poly.pdbx_strand_id
1 'polypeptide(L)'
;MLAVLDDHDIERRAELAEFSRQPLHDDDLDDQDSPCPILDSWYNEGGDEAVRRLTNFPPREFNRLWANVRPHETRYWNVDRGRRSTLSGKDVLFMTLSVLQHGERGI
;
A
#
# COMPACT_ATOMS: atom_id res chain seq x y z
N MET A 1 -27.97 19.17 13.96
CA MET A 1 -27.19 17.90 13.94
C MET A 1 -27.13 17.26 12.56
N LEU A 2 -28.19 17.34 11.72
CA LEU A 2 -28.12 16.92 10.30
C LEU A 2 -27.26 17.83 9.39
N ALA A 3 -27.26 19.15 9.60
CA ALA A 3 -26.53 20.10 8.75
C ALA A 3 -24.99 19.89 8.76
N VAL A 4 -24.43 19.53 9.92
CA VAL A 4 -22.97 19.31 10.08
C VAL A 4 -22.49 18.06 9.34
N LEU A 5 -23.36 17.05 9.18
CA LEU A 5 -23.05 15.86 8.38
C LEU A 5 -23.07 16.18 6.89
N ASP A 6 -24.02 17.02 6.46
CA ASP A 6 -24.12 17.49 5.07
C ASP A 6 -22.89 18.32 4.67
N ASP A 7 -22.43 19.23 5.55
CA ASP A 7 -21.23 20.06 5.31
C ASP A 7 -19.97 19.21 5.10
N HIS A 8 -19.74 18.20 5.94
CA HIS A 8 -18.61 17.29 5.78
C HIS A 8 -18.71 16.43 4.50
N ASP A 9 -19.92 16.04 4.11
CA ASP A 9 -20.15 15.29 2.88
C ASP A 9 -19.91 16.15 1.62
N ILE A 10 -20.26 17.43 1.69
CA ILE A 10 -20.02 18.42 0.64
C ILE A 10 -18.53 18.71 0.50
N GLU A 11 -17.82 18.91 1.61
CA GLU A 11 -16.37 19.13 1.65
C GLU A 11 -15.63 17.94 1.05
N ARG A 12 -15.97 16.72 1.51
CA ARG A 12 -15.41 15.47 0.96
C ARG A 12 -15.66 15.32 -0.54
N ARG A 13 -16.84 15.69 -1.03
CA ARG A 13 -17.17 15.63 -2.47
C ARG A 13 -16.44 16.68 -3.28
N ALA A 14 -16.20 17.86 -2.72
CA ALA A 14 -15.43 18.93 -3.35
C ALA A 14 -13.97 18.54 -3.51
N GLU A 15 -13.36 17.97 -2.46
CA GLU A 15 -11.99 17.43 -2.52
C GLU A 15 -11.86 16.33 -3.58
N LEU A 16 -12.84 15.43 -3.68
CA LEU A 16 -12.84 14.35 -4.68
C LEU A 16 -13.10 14.85 -6.12
N ALA A 17 -13.71 16.02 -6.28
CA ALA A 17 -13.98 16.60 -7.60
C ALA A 17 -12.77 17.34 -8.19
N GLU A 18 -11.78 17.69 -7.35
CA GLU A 18 -10.53 18.33 -7.77
C GLU A 18 -9.58 17.34 -8.49
N PHE A 19 -9.79 16.03 -8.33
CA PHE A 19 -8.99 15.00 -8.98
C PHE A 19 -9.58 14.54 -10.32
N SER A 20 -8.71 14.43 -11.33
CA SER A 20 -9.09 14.03 -12.69
C SER A 20 -9.50 12.56 -12.74
N ARG A 21 -10.74 12.29 -13.16
CA ARG A 21 -11.33 10.94 -13.29
C ARG A 21 -10.90 10.19 -14.55
N GLN A 22 -9.81 10.59 -15.20
CA GLN A 22 -9.38 9.95 -16.44
C GLN A 22 -8.73 8.59 -16.13
N PRO A 23 -9.17 7.49 -16.75
CA PRO A 23 -8.47 6.21 -16.64
C PRO A 23 -7.07 6.37 -17.24
N LEU A 24 -6.04 5.97 -16.50
CA LEU A 24 -4.68 5.90 -17.02
C LEU A 24 -4.51 4.72 -17.98
N HIS A 25 -3.62 4.91 -18.94
CA HIS A 25 -3.29 4.00 -20.04
C HIS A 25 -2.58 2.74 -19.51
N ASP A 26 -2.75 1.59 -20.16
CA ASP A 26 -2.24 0.26 -19.73
C ASP A 26 -0.69 0.16 -19.63
N ASP A 27 0.07 1.20 -19.99
CA ASP A 27 1.54 1.28 -19.88
C ASP A 27 2.05 1.39 -18.41
N ASP A 28 1.19 1.75 -17.44
CA ASP A 28 1.56 1.86 -16.02
C ASP A 28 1.65 0.50 -15.28
N LEU A 29 1.50 -0.62 -16.00
CA LEU A 29 1.59 -1.98 -15.43
C LEU A 29 3.04 -2.43 -15.15
N ASP A 30 4.04 -1.63 -15.50
CA ASP A 30 5.48 -1.94 -15.41
C ASP A 30 6.11 -1.61 -14.04
N ASP A 31 5.31 -1.37 -13.00
CA ASP A 31 5.78 -1.28 -11.59
C ASP A 31 6.29 -2.64 -11.04
N GLN A 32 6.47 -3.65 -11.91
CA GLN A 32 7.02 -4.97 -11.60
C GLN A 32 8.47 -4.92 -11.09
N ASP A 33 9.25 -3.97 -11.59
CA ASP A 33 10.69 -3.80 -11.29
C ASP A 33 10.96 -2.58 -10.40
N SER A 34 9.91 -1.92 -9.88
CA SER A 34 10.11 -0.85 -8.91
C SER A 34 10.77 -1.43 -7.65
N PRO A 35 11.95 -0.91 -7.27
CA PRO A 35 12.71 -1.45 -6.14
C PRO A 35 11.86 -1.39 -4.87
N CYS A 36 12.05 -2.36 -3.98
CA CYS A 36 11.36 -2.44 -2.70
C CYS A 36 12.37 -2.12 -1.58
N PRO A 37 12.92 -0.90 -1.51
CA PRO A 37 14.07 -0.57 -0.67
C PRO A 37 13.86 -0.90 0.80
N ILE A 38 12.61 -0.86 1.30
CA ILE A 38 12.32 -1.17 2.71
C ILE A 38 12.37 -2.67 2.92
N LEU A 39 11.62 -3.46 2.14
CA LEU A 39 11.66 -4.91 2.24
C LEU A 39 13.09 -5.45 2.02
N ASP A 40 13.78 -4.92 1.02
CA ASP A 40 15.12 -5.34 0.63
C ASP A 40 16.15 -5.00 1.71
N SER A 41 16.05 -3.86 2.41
CA SER A 41 16.95 -3.54 3.51
C SER A 41 16.81 -4.52 4.67
N TRP A 42 15.58 -4.83 5.08
CA TRP A 42 15.32 -5.79 6.16
C TRP A 42 15.75 -7.20 5.79
N TYR A 43 15.54 -7.59 4.54
CA TYR A 43 16.01 -8.88 4.04
C TYR A 43 17.54 -8.95 3.99
N ASN A 44 18.22 -7.89 3.56
CA ASN A 44 19.68 -7.87 3.51
C ASN A 44 20.33 -7.88 4.91
N GLU A 45 19.68 -7.27 5.91
CA GLU A 45 20.20 -7.22 7.28
C GLU A 45 20.01 -8.51 8.08
N GLY A 46 18.87 -9.18 7.92
CA GLY A 46 18.50 -10.32 8.76
C GLY A 46 17.84 -11.50 8.04
N GLY A 47 17.85 -11.47 6.70
CA GLY A 47 17.34 -12.54 5.85
C GLY A 47 15.86 -12.85 6.09
N ASP A 48 15.51 -14.11 5.83
CA ASP A 48 14.15 -14.62 5.98
C ASP A 48 13.57 -14.40 7.38
N GLU A 49 14.42 -14.48 8.41
CA GLU A 49 13.99 -14.41 9.80
C GLU A 49 13.58 -12.99 10.20
N ALA A 50 14.24 -11.95 9.66
CA ALA A 50 13.81 -10.56 9.89
C ALA A 50 12.43 -10.30 9.28
N VAL A 51 12.21 -10.69 8.03
CA VAL A 51 10.91 -10.54 7.35
C VAL A 51 9.82 -11.31 8.08
N ARG A 52 10.12 -12.53 8.54
CA ARG A 52 9.18 -13.36 9.29
C ARG A 52 8.82 -12.78 10.65
N ARG A 53 9.79 -12.23 11.38
CA ARG A 53 9.52 -11.60 12.69
C ARG A 53 8.62 -10.38 12.59
N LEU A 54 8.76 -9.63 11.49
CA LEU A 54 7.98 -8.42 11.24
C LEU A 54 6.59 -8.74 10.71
N THR A 55 6.42 -9.75 9.85
CA THR A 55 5.14 -9.99 9.15
C THR A 55 4.42 -11.26 9.58
N ASN A 56 5.02 -12.12 10.41
CA ASN A 56 4.68 -13.55 10.63
C ASN A 56 4.88 -14.47 9.43
N PHE A 57 5.05 -13.94 8.21
CA PHE A 57 5.17 -14.74 7.00
C PHE A 57 6.63 -14.93 6.60
N PRO A 58 7.08 -16.14 6.24
CA PRO A 58 8.34 -16.29 5.53
C PRO A 58 8.28 -15.54 4.19
N PRO A 59 9.41 -15.06 3.63
CA PRO A 59 9.43 -14.26 2.40
C PRO A 59 8.65 -14.88 1.23
N ARG A 60 8.69 -16.21 1.11
CA ARG A 60 7.93 -16.96 0.09
C ARG A 60 6.41 -16.81 0.24
N GLU A 61 5.89 -16.85 1.46
CA GLU A 61 4.46 -16.69 1.72
C GLU A 61 4.05 -15.23 1.61
N PHE A 62 4.90 -14.31 2.06
CA PHE A 62 4.71 -12.88 1.83
C PHE A 62 4.60 -12.56 0.33
N ASN A 63 5.48 -13.13 -0.51
CA ASN A 63 5.41 -12.95 -1.97
C ASN A 63 4.13 -13.56 -2.57
N ARG A 64 3.63 -14.67 -2.03
CA ARG A 64 2.32 -15.23 -2.45
C ARG A 64 1.17 -14.32 -2.05
N LEU A 65 1.20 -13.74 -0.85
CA LEU A 65 0.20 -12.77 -0.42
C LEU A 65 0.23 -11.53 -1.34
N TRP A 66 1.42 -10.99 -1.60
CA TRP A 66 1.61 -9.89 -2.52
C TRP A 66 1.05 -10.19 -3.92
N ALA A 67 1.27 -11.38 -4.47
CA ALA A 67 0.72 -11.76 -5.77
C ALA A 67 -0.81 -11.70 -5.84
N ASN A 68 -1.51 -11.93 -4.72
CA ASN A 68 -2.96 -11.80 -4.63
C ASN A 68 -3.43 -10.35 -4.46
N VAL A 69 -2.64 -9.51 -3.78
CA VAL A 69 -2.97 -8.11 -3.50
C VAL A 69 -2.62 -7.19 -4.69
N ARG A 70 -1.54 -7.52 -5.41
CA ARG A 70 -0.99 -6.75 -6.54
C ARG A 70 -2.05 -6.32 -7.56
N PRO A 71 -2.94 -7.20 -8.07
CA PRO A 71 -3.93 -6.79 -9.08
C PRO A 71 -4.86 -5.67 -8.59
N HIS A 72 -5.12 -5.62 -7.28
CA HIS A 72 -5.92 -4.57 -6.68
C HIS A 72 -5.08 -3.31 -6.40
N GLU A 73 -3.85 -3.48 -5.93
CA GLU A 73 -2.91 -2.37 -5.71
C GLU A 73 -2.65 -1.62 -7.00
N THR A 74 -2.25 -2.29 -8.08
CA THR A 74 -1.99 -1.66 -9.38
C THR A 74 -3.23 -0.95 -9.94
N ARG A 75 -4.44 -1.47 -9.66
CA ARG A 75 -5.70 -0.93 -10.16
C ARG A 75 -6.24 0.27 -9.38
N TYR A 76 -5.84 0.49 -8.13
CA TYR A 76 -6.47 1.50 -7.27
C TYR A 76 -5.47 2.38 -6.49
N TRP A 77 -4.21 1.96 -6.35
CA TRP A 77 -3.24 2.60 -5.46
C TRP A 77 -2.73 3.96 -5.97
N ASN A 78 -2.44 4.06 -7.26
CA ASN A 78 -1.93 5.29 -7.88
C ASN A 78 -2.96 6.00 -8.77
N VAL A 79 -4.24 5.63 -8.67
CA VAL A 79 -5.25 6.02 -9.66
C VAL A 79 -5.82 7.42 -9.48
N ASP A 80 -5.70 8.05 -8.30
CA ASP A 80 -6.55 9.23 -8.02
C ASP A 80 -5.96 10.37 -7.17
N ARG A 81 -4.64 10.60 -7.13
CA ARG A 81 -4.10 11.67 -6.24
C ARG A 81 -3.06 12.63 -6.80
N GLY A 82 -2.65 12.53 -8.06
CA GLY A 82 -1.62 13.42 -8.66
C GLY A 82 -0.22 13.33 -8.02
N ARG A 83 -0.10 12.77 -6.82
CA ARG A 83 1.12 12.34 -6.15
C ARG A 83 1.16 10.82 -6.14
N ARG A 84 2.01 10.26 -6.98
CA ARG A 84 2.40 8.85 -6.90
C ARG A 84 3.17 8.62 -5.59
N SER A 85 2.92 7.50 -4.93
CA SER A 85 3.76 7.08 -3.81
C SER A 85 5.20 6.89 -4.28
N THR A 86 6.18 7.38 -3.53
CA THR A 86 7.61 7.13 -3.79
C THR A 86 8.04 5.72 -3.38
N LEU A 87 7.20 5.04 -2.60
CA LEU A 87 7.41 3.68 -2.14
C LEU A 87 6.56 2.71 -2.96
N SER A 88 7.12 1.55 -3.25
CA SER A 88 6.41 0.44 -3.89
C SER A 88 5.22 0.00 -3.02
N GLY A 89 4.10 -0.36 -3.66
CA GLY A 89 2.95 -0.91 -2.93
C GLY A 89 3.30 -2.14 -2.09
N LYS A 90 4.34 -2.88 -2.50
CA LYS A 90 4.87 -4.03 -1.76
C LYS A 90 5.53 -3.62 -0.44
N ASP A 91 6.29 -2.52 -0.44
CA ASP A 91 6.88 -1.95 0.78
C ASP A 91 5.78 -1.47 1.73
N VAL A 92 4.71 -0.87 1.20
CA VAL A 92 3.60 -0.39 2.02
C VAL A 92 2.83 -1.56 2.65
N LEU A 93 2.60 -2.63 1.90
CA LEU A 93 2.04 -3.87 2.46
C LEU A 93 2.93 -4.44 3.57
N PHE A 94 4.25 -4.51 3.33
CA PHE A 94 5.21 -4.97 4.31
C PHE A 94 5.17 -4.14 5.61
N MET A 95 5.20 -2.82 5.50
CA MET A 95 5.11 -1.91 6.65
C MET A 95 3.77 -2.07 7.40
N THR A 96 2.66 -2.19 6.66
CA THR A 96 1.33 -2.37 7.26
C THR A 96 1.26 -3.67 8.07
N LEU A 97 1.71 -4.79 7.52
CA LEU A 97 1.77 -6.06 8.25
C LEU A 97 2.72 -6.00 9.45
N SER A 98 3.82 -5.25 9.32
CA SER A 98 4.76 -5.02 10.43
C SER A 98 4.09 -4.31 11.60
N VAL A 99 3.33 -3.24 11.33
CA VAL A 99 2.57 -2.52 12.37
C VAL A 99 1.50 -3.42 13.00
N LEU A 100 0.75 -4.17 12.18
CA LEU A 100 -0.29 -5.07 12.69
C LEU A 100 0.27 -6.17 13.59
N GLN A 101 1.39 -6.77 13.20
CA GLN A 101 2.07 -7.77 14.02
C GLN A 101 2.50 -7.20 15.38
N HIS A 102 3.02 -5.98 15.43
CA HIS A 102 3.46 -5.36 16.68
C HIS A 102 2.30 -4.81 17.53
N GLY A 103 1.18 -4.46 16.91
CA GLY A 103 -0.04 -4.05 17.62
C GLY A 103 -0.65 -5.17 18.48
N GLU A 104 -0.60 -6.42 18.01
CA GLU A 104 -1.14 -7.57 18.78
C GLU A 104 -0.22 -8.07 19.92
N ARG A 105 1.04 -7.62 19.98
CA ARG A 105 1.98 -7.96 21.07
C ARG A 105 2.02 -6.88 22.18
N GLY A 106 1.25 -5.81 22.04
CA GLY A 106 1.25 -4.64 22.92
C GLY A 106 -0.01 -4.46 23.77
N ILE A 107 -0.81 -5.50 24.00
CA ILE A 107 -2.00 -5.48 24.88
C ILE A 107 -1.99 -6.67 25.82
#